data_AF-A0A0W0Z2B0-F1
#
_entry.id   AF-A0A0W0Z2B0-F1
#
_cell.length_a   1.000
_cell.length_b   1.000
_cell.length_c   1.000
_cell.angle_alpha   90.00
_cell.angle_beta   90.00
_cell.angle_gamma   90.00
#
_symmetry.space_group_name_H-M   'P 1'
#
loop_
_entity.id
_entity.type
_entity.pdbx_description
1 polymer ?
#
loop_
_entity_poly.entity_id
_entity_poly.type
_entity_poly.pdbx_seq_one_letter_code
_entity_poly.pdbx_strand_id
1 'polypeptide(L)'
;MSLINIKKTLWFFCLISITLPTFADTTPDGQPILYCPQTVKCNGTSVRNCELSDNIYGVWGKPEYFSGNPRLITGIYKLEEVVGLGTHSGWGSPECHYRIHEKQPMPIIVSINTQFENNPANTYYRNIFTAYQSELSGWSGEGREKKCLSDNPIVCPIVETPEISMLFQYEMQSIMFYFPQDNAGGFEPNFGRTHTLSYEKLHEICGATSNCIIDIGSCDQQDDHCSSWGTVSLDISTPNIVKIDQINTSPLGISQCTFKKKEPFNTIYCDFKK
;
A
#
# COMPACT_ATOMS: atom_id res chain seq x y z
N MET A 1 -63.38 -31.23 -23.60
CA MET A 1 -61.93 -31.49 -23.68
C MET A 1 -61.23 -30.18 -24.02
N SER A 2 -60.59 -29.53 -23.05
CA SER A 2 -59.54 -28.54 -23.31
C SER A 2 -58.72 -28.36 -22.04
N LEU A 3 -57.46 -28.77 -22.09
CA LEU A 3 -56.47 -28.64 -21.03
C LEU A 3 -55.56 -27.47 -21.40
N ILE A 4 -55.66 -26.36 -20.67
CA ILE A 4 -54.75 -25.22 -20.79
C ILE A 4 -53.50 -25.54 -19.97
N ASN A 5 -52.38 -25.73 -20.68
CA ASN A 5 -51.10 -26.12 -20.13
C ASN A 5 -50.28 -24.84 -19.84
N ILE A 6 -50.34 -24.34 -18.60
CA ILE A 6 -49.56 -23.18 -18.15
C ILE A 6 -48.17 -23.68 -17.73
N LYS A 7 -47.20 -23.61 -18.64
CA LYS A 7 -45.78 -23.76 -18.30
C LYS A 7 -45.36 -22.58 -17.42
N LYS A 8 -45.08 -22.85 -16.15
CA LYS A 8 -44.39 -21.93 -15.23
C LYS A 8 -42.93 -21.80 -15.67
N THR A 9 -42.62 -20.71 -16.36
CA THR A 9 -41.22 -20.30 -16.58
C THR A 9 -40.72 -19.65 -15.30
N LEU A 10 -39.96 -20.42 -14.51
CA LEU A 10 -39.28 -19.94 -13.31
C LEU A 10 -38.14 -19.00 -13.75
N TRP A 11 -38.34 -17.69 -13.62
CA TRP A 11 -37.27 -16.71 -13.79
C TRP A 11 -36.35 -16.80 -12.57
N PHE A 12 -35.24 -17.51 -12.73
CA PHE A 12 -34.12 -17.50 -11.80
C PHE A 12 -33.45 -16.12 -11.89
N PHE A 13 -33.89 -15.17 -11.08
CA PHE A 13 -33.12 -13.97 -10.78
C PHE A 13 -31.92 -14.40 -9.92
N CYS A 14 -30.82 -14.74 -10.59
CA CYS A 14 -29.50 -14.77 -9.93
C CYS A 14 -29.22 -13.34 -9.45
N LEU A 15 -29.46 -13.09 -8.16
CA LEU A 15 -28.84 -12.00 -7.42
C LEU A 15 -27.34 -12.28 -7.39
N ILE A 16 -26.65 -11.91 -8.46
CA ILE A 16 -25.21 -11.77 -8.45
C ILE A 16 -24.95 -10.62 -7.49
N SER A 17 -24.62 -10.94 -6.24
CA SER A 17 -23.96 -9.99 -5.36
C SER A 17 -22.67 -9.59 -6.06
N ILE A 18 -22.67 -8.43 -6.71
CA ILE A 18 -21.49 -7.84 -7.31
C ILE A 18 -20.66 -7.36 -6.12
N THR A 19 -19.79 -8.24 -5.62
CA THR A 19 -18.70 -7.84 -4.75
C THR A 19 -17.79 -6.96 -5.60
N LEU A 20 -17.91 -5.64 -5.43
CA LEU A 20 -16.99 -4.69 -6.05
C LEU A 20 -15.57 -5.08 -5.59
N PRO A 21 -14.61 -5.31 -6.51
CA PRO A 21 -13.24 -5.56 -6.11
C PRO A 21 -12.72 -4.35 -5.32
N THR A 22 -11.81 -4.59 -4.36
CA THR A 22 -11.14 -3.59 -3.50
C THR A 22 -10.43 -2.47 -4.28
N PHE A 23 -10.31 -2.64 -5.59
CA PHE A 23 -9.83 -1.66 -6.57
C PHE A 23 -10.83 -1.63 -7.72
N ALA A 24 -11.84 -0.77 -7.62
CA ALA A 24 -12.72 -0.48 -8.75
C ALA A 24 -12.31 0.83 -9.45
N ASP A 25 -11.65 1.74 -8.73
CA ASP A 25 -11.47 3.13 -9.15
C ASP A 25 -10.03 3.61 -9.01
N THR A 26 -9.66 4.47 -9.95
CA THR A 26 -8.51 5.36 -9.84
C THR A 26 -9.00 6.78 -9.60
N THR A 27 -8.20 7.62 -8.96
CA THR A 27 -8.45 9.06 -8.93
C THR A 27 -8.48 9.62 -10.38
N PRO A 28 -9.03 10.83 -10.62
CA PRO A 28 -9.05 11.43 -11.96
C PRO A 28 -7.67 11.57 -12.62
N ASP A 29 -6.63 11.68 -11.80
CA ASP A 29 -5.21 11.75 -12.15
C ASP A 29 -4.52 10.37 -12.27
N GLY A 30 -5.26 9.29 -12.02
CA GLY A 30 -4.85 7.92 -12.29
C GLY A 30 -4.21 7.18 -11.12
N GLN A 31 -4.32 7.68 -9.89
CA GLN A 31 -3.78 6.99 -8.70
C GLN A 31 -4.70 5.84 -8.30
N PRO A 32 -4.17 4.67 -7.94
CA PRO A 32 -4.98 3.59 -7.37
C PRO A 32 -5.67 4.04 -6.08
N ILE A 33 -6.99 3.88 -5.99
CA ILE A 33 -7.73 4.08 -4.74
C ILE A 33 -7.76 2.76 -3.98
N LEU A 34 -7.43 2.85 -2.71
CA LEU A 34 -7.48 1.76 -1.75
C LEU A 34 -8.67 1.94 -0.82
N TYR A 35 -9.39 0.85 -0.58
CA TYR A 35 -10.48 0.79 0.39
C TYR A 35 -10.18 -0.25 1.47
N CYS A 36 -10.74 -0.04 2.66
CA CYS A 36 -10.75 -1.07 3.69
C CYS A 36 -11.48 -2.33 3.20
N PRO A 37 -11.00 -3.54 3.54
CA PRO A 37 -11.78 -4.75 3.38
C PRO A 37 -13.19 -4.57 3.97
N GLN A 38 -14.21 -5.13 3.34
CA GLN A 38 -15.57 -5.03 3.87
C GLN A 38 -15.75 -5.87 5.14
N THR A 39 -15.07 -7.03 5.21
CA THR A 39 -15.22 -7.97 6.31
C THR A 39 -13.93 -8.67 6.69
N VAL A 40 -13.87 -9.09 7.95
CA VAL A 40 -12.85 -10.00 8.48
C VAL A 40 -13.54 -11.28 8.95
N LYS A 41 -13.20 -12.42 8.37
CA LYS A 41 -13.76 -13.72 8.72
C LYS A 41 -12.80 -14.50 9.60
N CYS A 42 -13.23 -14.83 10.81
CA CYS A 42 -12.43 -15.56 11.79
C CYS A 42 -13.06 -16.92 12.08
N ASN A 43 -12.34 -18.00 11.74
CA ASN A 43 -12.77 -19.38 11.98
C ASN A 43 -11.93 -20.12 13.05
N GLY A 44 -10.88 -19.46 13.57
CA GLY A 44 -9.91 -20.07 14.47
C GLY A 44 -9.86 -19.41 15.84
N THR A 45 -8.85 -19.78 16.62
CA THR A 45 -8.58 -19.23 17.96
C THR A 45 -7.62 -18.05 17.95
N SER A 46 -6.98 -17.76 16.81
CA SER A 46 -6.00 -16.70 16.63
C SER A 46 -6.51 -15.67 15.63
N VAL A 47 -6.41 -14.38 16.00
CA VAL A 47 -6.79 -13.26 15.14
C VAL A 47 -5.94 -13.18 13.87
N ARG A 48 -4.68 -13.66 13.95
CA ARG A 48 -3.76 -13.75 12.80
C ARG A 48 -4.21 -14.77 11.74
N ASN A 49 -5.10 -15.69 12.09
CA ASN A 49 -5.65 -16.69 11.16
C ASN A 49 -6.95 -16.22 10.49
N CYS A 50 -7.43 -15.01 10.79
CA CYS A 50 -8.60 -14.46 10.13
C CYS A 50 -8.30 -14.08 8.67
N GLU A 51 -9.31 -14.23 7.82
CA GLU A 51 -9.27 -13.94 6.40
C GLU A 51 -9.92 -12.58 6.12
N LEU A 52 -9.26 -11.76 5.31
CA LEU A 52 -9.81 -10.50 4.84
C LEU A 52 -10.59 -10.73 3.55
N SER A 53 -11.72 -10.02 3.38
CA SER A 53 -12.36 -9.95 2.07
C SER A 53 -11.47 -9.19 1.08
N ASP A 54 -11.32 -9.74 -0.13
CA ASP A 54 -10.81 -9.03 -1.31
C ASP A 54 -9.37 -8.45 -1.19
N ASN A 55 -8.49 -9.07 -0.41
CA ASN A 55 -7.07 -8.64 -0.28
C ASN A 55 -6.11 -9.28 -1.30
N ILE A 56 -6.42 -9.15 -2.60
CA ILE A 56 -5.73 -9.90 -3.69
C ILE A 56 -4.22 -9.59 -3.84
N TYR A 57 -3.80 -8.36 -3.52
CA TYR A 57 -2.40 -7.92 -3.61
C TYR A 57 -1.67 -7.97 -2.26
N GLY A 58 -2.31 -8.52 -1.21
CA GLY A 58 -1.72 -8.59 0.13
C GLY A 58 -1.37 -7.21 0.73
N VAL A 59 -2.09 -6.15 0.31
CA VAL A 59 -1.89 -4.77 0.74
C VAL A 59 -2.21 -4.63 2.21
N TRP A 60 -3.32 -5.21 2.64
CA TRP A 60 -3.72 -5.22 4.04
C TRP A 60 -2.98 -6.32 4.79
N GLY A 61 -2.44 -5.98 5.95
CA GLY A 61 -1.71 -6.86 6.84
C GLY A 61 -2.61 -7.88 7.54
N LYS A 62 -2.01 -8.68 8.43
CA LYS A 62 -2.78 -9.60 9.25
C LYS A 62 -3.63 -8.84 10.27
N PRO A 63 -4.83 -9.34 10.63
CA PRO A 63 -5.64 -8.69 11.65
C PRO A 63 -5.04 -8.84 13.05
N GLU A 64 -5.20 -7.81 13.90
CA GLU A 64 -4.61 -7.71 15.24
C GLU A 64 -5.59 -7.09 16.27
N TYR A 65 -5.20 -7.11 17.55
CA TYR A 65 -5.90 -6.40 18.64
C TYR A 65 -4.96 -5.36 19.27
N PHE A 66 -5.50 -4.16 19.57
CA PHE A 66 -4.73 -3.02 20.08
C PHE A 66 -3.97 -3.28 21.39
N SER A 67 -4.51 -4.12 22.28
CA SER A 67 -3.82 -4.54 23.50
C SER A 67 -4.58 -5.67 24.20
N GLY A 68 -3.86 -6.71 24.61
CA GLY A 68 -4.40 -7.87 25.34
C GLY A 68 -4.79 -9.03 24.42
N ASN A 69 -5.08 -10.18 25.03
CA ASN A 69 -5.61 -11.37 24.37
C ASN A 69 -7.13 -11.42 24.59
N PRO A 70 -7.95 -10.53 23.99
CA PRO A 70 -9.39 -10.72 24.06
C PRO A 70 -9.72 -12.05 23.38
N ARG A 71 -10.68 -12.79 23.96
CA ARG A 71 -11.17 -14.02 23.32
C ARG A 71 -11.73 -13.65 21.95
N LEU A 72 -11.08 -14.16 20.90
CA LEU A 72 -11.58 -14.06 19.55
C LEU A 72 -12.92 -14.78 19.45
N ILE A 73 -13.93 -14.08 18.94
CA ILE A 73 -15.23 -14.67 18.64
C ILE A 73 -15.20 -15.16 17.20
N THR A 74 -15.54 -16.43 16.97
CA THR A 74 -15.70 -16.96 15.62
C THR A 74 -16.85 -16.24 14.91
N GLY A 75 -16.63 -15.79 13.68
CA GLY A 75 -17.66 -15.15 12.89
C GLY A 75 -17.13 -14.15 11.86
N ILE A 76 -18.04 -13.33 11.35
CA ILE A 76 -17.77 -12.30 10.34
C ILE A 76 -17.87 -10.94 11.01
N TYR A 77 -16.73 -10.27 11.13
CA TYR A 77 -16.64 -8.91 11.64
C TYR A 77 -16.86 -7.94 10.48
N LYS A 78 -17.63 -6.89 10.73
CA LYS A 78 -17.96 -5.84 9.77
C LYS A 78 -17.15 -4.59 10.08
N LEU A 79 -16.83 -3.83 9.04
CA LEU A 79 -16.18 -2.54 9.17
C LEU A 79 -17.05 -1.61 10.03
N GLU A 80 -16.43 -0.95 10.99
CA GLU A 80 -17.07 0.02 11.90
C GLU A 80 -16.46 1.41 11.71
N GLU A 81 -15.14 1.49 11.66
CA GLU A 81 -14.42 2.76 11.57
C GLU A 81 -13.21 2.63 10.63
N VAL A 82 -12.94 3.71 9.89
CA VAL A 82 -11.71 3.87 9.12
C VAL A 82 -10.95 5.08 9.66
N VAL A 83 -9.68 4.87 10.00
CA VAL A 83 -8.77 5.91 10.49
C VAL A 83 -7.68 6.13 9.45
N GLY A 84 -7.51 7.37 9.00
CA GLY A 84 -6.60 7.76 7.92
C GLY A 84 -5.12 7.60 8.28
N LEU A 85 -4.73 7.90 9.52
CA LEU A 85 -3.45 7.46 10.09
C LEU A 85 -3.67 6.90 11.48
N GLY A 86 -3.41 5.62 11.63
CA GLY A 86 -3.47 4.92 12.89
C GLY A 86 -2.20 5.08 13.71
N THR A 87 -2.35 5.11 15.04
CA THR A 87 -1.23 5.25 15.98
C THR A 87 -0.45 3.95 16.16
N HIS A 88 -0.94 2.81 15.67
CA HIS A 88 -0.37 1.49 16.00
C HIS A 88 0.76 1.04 15.07
N SER A 89 0.77 1.52 13.83
CA SER A 89 1.69 1.04 12.78
C SER A 89 3.10 1.65 12.82
N GLY A 90 3.42 2.49 13.82
CA GLY A 90 4.73 3.15 13.98
C GLY A 90 5.08 4.20 12.90
N TRP A 91 4.43 4.12 11.73
CA TRP A 91 4.66 4.95 10.55
C TRP A 91 3.41 5.71 10.09
N GLY A 92 2.29 5.59 10.83
CA GLY A 92 1.06 6.29 10.49
C GLY A 92 0.39 5.74 9.23
N SER A 93 0.15 4.43 9.19
CA SER A 93 -0.64 3.79 8.15
C SER A 93 -2.14 3.86 8.48
N PRO A 94 -3.02 3.89 7.46
CA PRO A 94 -4.46 3.76 7.66
C PRO A 94 -4.81 2.48 8.42
N GLU A 95 -5.83 2.57 9.27
CA GLU A 95 -6.37 1.46 10.04
C GLU A 95 -7.87 1.28 9.76
N CYS A 96 -8.27 0.03 9.61
CA CYS A 96 -9.66 -0.40 9.47
C CYS A 96 -10.06 -1.18 10.72
N HIS A 97 -11.11 -0.73 11.40
CA HIS A 97 -11.55 -1.28 12.68
C HIS A 97 -12.84 -2.07 12.47
N TYR A 98 -12.87 -3.31 12.96
CA TYR A 98 -13.96 -4.25 12.72
C TYR A 98 -14.56 -4.78 14.01
N ARG A 99 -15.89 -4.88 14.03
CA ARG A 99 -16.64 -5.53 15.12
C ARG A 99 -17.63 -6.55 14.59
N ILE A 100 -17.87 -7.58 15.41
CA ILE A 100 -18.95 -8.55 15.16
C ILE A 100 -20.26 -8.10 15.79
N HIS A 101 -20.20 -7.29 16.85
CA HIS A 101 -21.33 -6.63 17.50
C HIS A 101 -20.86 -5.47 18.40
N GLU A 102 -21.75 -4.53 18.71
CA GLU A 102 -21.45 -3.32 19.52
C GLU A 102 -20.88 -3.63 20.91
N LYS A 103 -21.27 -4.76 21.52
CA LYS A 103 -20.80 -5.16 22.87
C LYS A 103 -19.38 -5.73 22.90
N GLN A 104 -18.73 -5.86 21.76
CA GLN A 104 -17.35 -6.32 21.71
C GLN A 104 -16.51 -5.24 22.38
N PRO A 105 -15.58 -5.55 23.30
CA PRO A 105 -14.83 -4.51 24.00
C PRO A 105 -13.84 -3.80 23.08
N MET A 106 -13.08 -4.56 22.29
CA MET A 106 -12.01 -4.04 21.43
C MET A 106 -12.22 -4.49 19.98
N PRO A 107 -12.10 -3.60 18.98
CA PRO A 107 -12.24 -3.99 17.59
C PRO A 107 -11.03 -4.84 17.14
N ILE A 108 -11.23 -5.62 16.08
CA ILE A 108 -10.11 -6.15 15.30
C ILE A 108 -9.58 -5.00 14.44
N ILE A 109 -8.27 -4.80 14.43
CA ILE A 109 -7.62 -3.77 13.64
C ILE A 109 -6.91 -4.43 12.47
N VAL A 110 -7.07 -3.85 11.28
CA VAL A 110 -6.33 -4.22 10.07
C VAL A 110 -5.66 -2.96 9.56
N SER A 111 -4.33 -2.97 9.46
CA SER A 111 -3.54 -1.89 8.86
C SER A 111 -2.91 -2.34 7.54
N ILE A 112 -2.32 -1.41 6.80
CA ILE A 112 -1.42 -1.77 5.69
C ILE A 112 -0.36 -2.76 6.18
N ASN A 113 -0.01 -3.71 5.33
CA ASN A 113 1.01 -4.71 5.60
C ASN A 113 2.39 -4.03 5.62
N THR A 114 2.77 -3.51 6.77
CA THR A 114 4.08 -2.88 7.03
C THR A 114 4.97 -3.74 7.92
N GLN A 115 4.47 -4.88 8.41
CA GLN A 115 5.17 -5.71 9.39
C GLN A 115 6.29 -6.56 8.75
N PHE A 116 7.45 -6.53 9.41
CA PHE A 116 8.65 -7.29 9.09
C PHE A 116 8.64 -8.75 9.59
N GLU A 117 7.70 -9.14 10.45
CA GLU A 117 7.78 -10.42 11.15
C GLU A 117 7.38 -11.62 10.27
N ASN A 118 8.31 -12.57 10.09
CA ASN A 118 8.11 -13.94 9.58
C ASN A 118 7.40 -14.09 8.23
N ASN A 119 7.28 -13.01 7.47
CA ASN A 119 6.60 -12.99 6.18
C ASN A 119 7.63 -13.25 5.06
N PRO A 120 7.28 -13.96 3.97
CA PRO A 120 8.21 -14.15 2.87
C PRO A 120 8.66 -12.80 2.35
N ALA A 121 9.96 -12.71 2.02
CA ALA A 121 10.57 -11.55 1.38
C ALA A 121 9.64 -11.05 0.26
N ASN A 122 9.29 -9.76 0.28
CA ASN A 122 8.41 -9.06 -0.68
C ASN A 122 6.93 -8.91 -0.34
N THR A 123 6.46 -9.23 0.87
CA THR A 123 5.02 -9.11 1.20
C THR A 123 4.58 -7.76 1.75
N TYR A 124 5.46 -6.94 2.33
CA TYR A 124 5.08 -5.66 2.93
C TYR A 124 5.18 -4.46 1.95
N TYR A 125 4.54 -3.34 2.29
CA TYR A 125 4.58 -2.06 1.57
C TYR A 125 5.24 -1.02 2.47
N ARG A 126 6.07 -0.16 1.88
CA ARG A 126 6.77 0.92 2.61
C ARG A 126 6.16 2.30 2.34
N ASN A 127 5.27 2.38 1.36
CA ASN A 127 4.69 3.65 0.98
C ASN A 127 3.83 4.25 2.08
N ILE A 128 3.75 5.58 2.07
CA ILE A 128 2.83 6.33 2.90
C ILE A 128 1.48 6.41 2.19
N PHE A 129 0.41 6.31 2.98
CA PHE A 129 -0.97 6.36 2.50
C PHE A 129 -1.72 7.45 3.25
N THR A 130 -2.67 8.08 2.57
CA THR A 130 -3.45 9.19 3.12
C THR A 130 -4.91 9.12 2.69
N ALA A 131 -5.76 9.79 3.45
CA ALA A 131 -7.17 9.96 3.12
C ALA A 131 -7.33 10.79 1.84
N TYR A 132 -8.01 10.23 0.84
CA TYR A 132 -8.35 10.93 -0.40
C TYR A 132 -9.59 11.80 -0.20
N GLN A 133 -9.48 13.09 -0.51
CA GLN A 133 -10.59 14.04 -0.43
C GLN A 133 -11.26 14.17 -1.80
N SER A 134 -12.47 13.63 -1.91
CA SER A 134 -13.38 13.79 -3.04
C SER A 134 -14.76 14.27 -2.58
N GLU A 135 -15.63 14.65 -3.51
CA GLU A 135 -17.01 15.07 -3.21
C GLU A 135 -17.82 14.00 -2.47
N LEU A 136 -17.47 12.73 -2.67
CA LEU A 136 -18.11 11.57 -2.04
C LEU A 136 -17.40 11.12 -0.77
N SER A 137 -16.24 11.71 -0.44
CA SER A 137 -15.45 11.31 0.72
C SER A 137 -16.02 11.89 2.01
N GLY A 138 -16.13 11.07 3.04
CA GLY A 138 -16.70 11.43 4.34
C GLY A 138 -15.64 11.58 5.41
N TRP A 139 -14.55 12.31 5.18
CA TRP A 139 -13.49 12.47 6.19
C TRP A 139 -13.78 13.64 7.14
N SER A 140 -13.53 13.43 8.43
CA SER A 140 -13.56 14.45 9.48
C SER A 140 -12.19 14.60 10.14
N GLY A 141 -11.87 15.82 10.56
CA GLY A 141 -10.57 16.20 11.11
C GLY A 141 -9.62 16.82 10.09
N GLU A 142 -8.52 17.40 10.59
CA GLU A 142 -7.48 18.02 9.78
C GLU A 142 -6.18 17.22 9.81
N GLY A 143 -5.40 17.35 8.73
CA GLY A 143 -4.07 16.73 8.65
C GLY A 143 -4.13 15.22 8.75
N ARG A 144 -3.39 14.67 9.72
CA ARG A 144 -3.10 13.24 9.83
C ARG A 144 -4.12 12.43 10.64
N GLU A 145 -4.94 13.06 11.47
CA GLU A 145 -5.88 12.37 12.38
C GLU A 145 -7.28 12.21 11.77
N LYS A 146 -7.36 12.07 10.45
CA LYS A 146 -8.66 11.98 9.76
C LYS A 146 -9.38 10.70 10.14
N LYS A 147 -10.63 10.83 10.56
CA LYS A 147 -11.55 9.71 10.80
C LYS A 147 -12.64 9.75 9.76
N CYS A 148 -13.00 8.59 9.23
CA CYS A 148 -14.13 8.51 8.33
C CYS A 148 -15.45 8.59 9.10
N LEU A 149 -16.39 9.38 8.58
CA LEU A 149 -17.73 9.61 9.10
C LEU A 149 -18.72 8.52 8.66
N SER A 150 -18.23 7.46 8.01
CA SER A 150 -19.04 6.42 7.40
C SER A 150 -18.39 5.05 7.67
N ASP A 151 -19.24 4.05 7.90
CA ASP A 151 -18.87 2.64 7.97
C ASP A 151 -18.83 1.97 6.57
N ASN A 152 -19.33 2.66 5.53
CA ASN A 152 -19.18 2.24 4.15
C ASN A 152 -17.76 2.57 3.63
N PRO A 153 -16.94 1.56 3.27
CA PRO A 153 -15.55 1.78 2.87
C PRO A 153 -15.40 2.67 1.63
N ILE A 154 -16.38 2.69 0.72
CA ILE A 154 -16.34 3.50 -0.51
C ILE A 154 -16.29 5.00 -0.21
N VAL A 155 -16.87 5.42 0.92
CA VAL A 155 -16.88 6.82 1.39
C VAL A 155 -15.56 7.19 2.08
N CYS A 156 -14.69 6.22 2.32
CA CYS A 156 -13.42 6.36 3.01
C CYS A 156 -12.23 5.99 2.09
N PRO A 157 -12.10 6.59 0.88
CA PRO A 157 -11.03 6.25 -0.04
C PRO A 157 -9.67 6.68 0.51
N ILE A 158 -8.68 5.82 0.32
CA ILE A 158 -7.28 6.03 0.69
C ILE A 158 -6.44 5.99 -0.59
N VAL A 159 -5.41 6.82 -0.68
CA VAL A 159 -4.46 6.82 -1.80
C VAL A 159 -3.03 6.77 -1.28
N GLU A 160 -2.13 6.25 -2.11
CA GLU A 160 -0.68 6.38 -1.92
C GLU A 160 -0.30 7.87 -2.01
N THR A 161 0.57 8.36 -1.15
CA THR A 161 1.16 9.70 -1.35
C THR A 161 2.03 9.69 -2.62
N PRO A 162 2.26 10.85 -3.26
CA PRO A 162 3.08 10.89 -4.47
C PRO A 162 4.55 10.64 -4.14
N GLU A 163 4.94 9.38 -4.13
CA GLU A 163 6.29 8.94 -3.82
C GLU A 163 6.66 7.64 -4.53
N ILE A 164 7.95 7.30 -4.48
CA ILE A 164 8.44 5.95 -4.76
C ILE A 164 9.16 5.40 -3.53
N SER A 165 9.05 4.09 -3.32
CA SER A 165 9.69 3.42 -2.19
C SER A 165 10.44 2.17 -2.63
N MET A 166 11.59 1.90 -2.02
CA MET A 166 12.38 0.68 -2.16
C MET A 166 12.10 -0.25 -0.98
N LEU A 167 11.80 -1.52 -1.27
CA LEU A 167 11.62 -2.54 -0.25
C LEU A 167 12.99 -2.98 0.29
N PHE A 168 13.16 -2.89 1.60
CA PHE A 168 14.36 -3.34 2.31
C PHE A 168 14.25 -4.83 2.66
N GLN A 169 15.19 -5.67 2.23
CA GLN A 169 15.26 -7.04 2.72
C GLN A 169 16.33 -7.14 3.80
N TYR A 170 16.02 -7.82 4.91
CA TYR A 170 16.84 -7.87 6.13
C TYR A 170 18.27 -8.38 5.87
N GLU A 171 18.45 -9.21 4.84
CA GLU A 171 19.75 -9.73 4.43
C GLU A 171 20.60 -8.73 3.62
N MET A 172 19.99 -7.64 3.14
CA MET A 172 20.62 -6.70 2.21
C MET A 172 20.43 -5.27 2.68
N GLN A 173 21.32 -4.87 3.59
CA GLN A 173 21.38 -3.54 4.20
C GLN A 173 21.71 -2.39 3.23
N SER A 174 21.74 -2.59 1.92
CA SER A 174 22.37 -1.60 1.04
C SER A 174 21.61 -1.19 -0.23
N ILE A 175 20.48 -1.78 -0.61
CA ILE A 175 19.78 -1.34 -1.83
C ILE A 175 18.88 -0.14 -1.55
N MET A 176 19.17 0.98 -2.21
CA MET A 176 18.49 2.26 -2.02
C MET A 176 18.53 3.11 -3.28
N PHE A 177 17.71 4.14 -3.29
CA PHE A 177 17.85 5.23 -4.26
C PHE A 177 19.05 6.07 -3.85
N TYR A 178 19.87 6.46 -4.82
CA TYR A 178 20.93 7.43 -4.59
C TYR A 178 20.97 8.47 -5.71
N PHE A 179 21.47 9.66 -5.39
CA PHE A 179 21.49 10.82 -6.28
C PHE A 179 22.63 11.77 -5.90
N PRO A 180 23.16 12.55 -6.87
CA PRO A 180 24.17 13.57 -6.57
C PRO A 180 23.66 14.59 -5.55
N GLN A 181 24.54 15.05 -4.64
CA GLN A 181 24.22 16.10 -3.68
C GLN A 181 25.10 17.34 -3.92
N ASP A 182 24.48 18.48 -4.20
CA ASP A 182 25.16 19.73 -4.59
C ASP A 182 26.01 20.39 -3.47
N ASN A 183 25.94 19.91 -2.23
CA ASN A 183 26.63 20.50 -1.06
C ASN A 183 28.01 19.88 -0.76
N ALA A 184 28.73 19.39 -1.77
CA ALA A 184 30.07 18.86 -1.58
C ALA A 184 31.12 19.99 -1.62
N GLY A 185 31.35 20.64 -0.48
CA GLY A 185 32.55 21.49 -0.26
C GLY A 185 33.87 20.71 -0.17
N GLY A 186 33.86 19.41 -0.54
CA GLY A 186 34.98 18.49 -0.50
C GLY A 186 35.43 18.07 -1.91
N PHE A 187 36.54 17.33 -1.98
CA PHE A 187 37.12 16.84 -3.25
C PHE A 187 36.38 15.62 -3.83
N GLU A 188 35.60 14.91 -3.01
CA GLU A 188 34.89 13.69 -3.39
C GLU A 188 33.38 13.96 -3.61
N PRO A 189 32.75 13.30 -4.61
CA PRO A 189 31.32 13.42 -4.82
C PRO A 189 30.58 12.81 -3.64
N ASN A 190 29.70 13.59 -3.02
CA ASN A 190 28.84 13.11 -1.95
C ASN A 190 27.46 12.76 -2.52
N PHE A 191 26.94 11.58 -2.19
CA PHE A 191 25.66 11.10 -2.67
C PHE A 191 24.59 11.17 -1.57
N GLY A 192 23.44 11.74 -1.91
CA GLY A 192 22.25 11.56 -1.09
C GLY A 192 21.69 10.15 -1.32
N ARG A 193 21.22 9.49 -0.25
CA ARG A 193 20.59 8.17 -0.34
C ARG A 193 19.35 8.04 0.53
N THR A 194 18.38 7.29 0.04
CA THR A 194 17.13 7.03 0.78
C THR A 194 16.42 5.81 0.20
N HIS A 195 15.56 5.20 1.01
CA HIS A 195 14.66 4.17 0.56
C HIS A 195 13.30 4.71 0.11
N THR A 196 12.98 5.98 0.37
CA THR A 196 11.72 6.61 -0.11
C THR A 196 12.01 8.02 -0.61
N LEU A 197 11.44 8.36 -1.76
CA LEU A 197 11.52 9.67 -2.38
C LEU A 197 10.12 10.22 -2.61
N SER A 198 9.77 11.28 -1.90
CA SER A 198 8.51 12.03 -2.14
C SER A 198 8.61 12.84 -3.43
N TYR A 199 7.46 13.30 -3.93
CA TYR A 199 7.37 14.20 -5.07
C TYR A 199 8.26 15.43 -4.90
N GLU A 200 8.22 16.09 -3.74
CA GLU A 200 9.02 17.27 -3.48
C GLU A 200 10.51 16.95 -3.59
N LYS A 201 10.93 15.80 -3.07
CA LYS A 201 12.33 15.40 -3.16
C LYS A 201 12.74 15.05 -4.60
N LEU A 202 11.87 14.39 -5.35
CA LEU A 202 12.08 14.12 -6.78
C LEU A 202 12.18 15.41 -7.58
N HIS A 203 11.30 16.37 -7.31
CA HIS A 203 11.31 17.69 -7.94
C HIS A 203 12.56 18.49 -7.56
N GLU A 204 13.09 18.36 -6.33
CA GLU A 204 14.38 18.93 -5.94
C GLU A 204 15.54 18.31 -6.74
N ILE A 205 15.55 16.99 -6.91
CA ILE A 205 16.64 16.25 -7.57
C ILE A 205 16.63 16.47 -9.08
N CYS A 206 15.46 16.38 -9.70
CA CYS A 206 15.30 16.39 -11.16
C CYS A 206 14.93 17.76 -11.72
N GLY A 207 14.55 18.71 -10.86
CA GLY A 207 14.01 20.01 -11.26
C GLY A 207 12.57 19.90 -11.80
N ALA A 208 12.11 20.99 -12.41
CA ALA A 208 10.79 21.07 -13.03
C ALA A 208 10.76 20.35 -14.40
N THR A 209 11.06 19.05 -14.42
CA THR A 209 10.99 18.20 -15.61
C THR A 209 9.78 17.27 -15.54
N SER A 210 9.31 16.78 -16.68
CA SER A 210 8.27 15.75 -16.71
C SER A 210 8.85 14.34 -16.52
N ASN A 211 10.15 14.14 -16.73
CA ASN A 211 10.81 12.84 -16.60
C ASN A 211 12.03 12.97 -15.69
N CYS A 212 12.12 12.08 -14.71
CA CYS A 212 13.13 12.03 -13.68
C CYS A 212 13.73 10.62 -13.62
N ILE A 213 15.06 10.51 -13.74
CA ILE A 213 15.76 9.23 -13.64
C ILE A 213 16.52 9.21 -12.33
N ILE A 214 16.27 8.20 -11.51
CA ILE A 214 16.93 7.99 -10.23
C ILE A 214 17.68 6.68 -10.27
N ASP A 215 18.93 6.70 -9.79
CA ASP A 215 19.74 5.50 -9.67
C ASP A 215 19.30 4.65 -8.48
N ILE A 216 19.38 3.34 -8.65
CA ILE A 216 19.18 2.34 -7.61
C ILE A 216 20.51 1.60 -7.42
N GLY A 217 20.96 1.47 -6.19
CA GLY A 217 22.22 0.80 -5.92
C GLY A 217 22.57 0.71 -4.46
N SER A 218 23.86 0.52 -4.21
CA SER A 218 24.45 0.37 -2.89
C SER A 218 25.53 1.40 -2.67
N CYS A 219 25.38 2.22 -1.62
CA CYS A 219 26.39 3.17 -1.19
C CYS A 219 27.11 2.62 0.05
N ASP A 220 28.38 2.96 0.20
CA ASP A 220 29.14 2.65 1.42
C ASP A 220 28.64 3.47 2.63
N GLN A 221 29.33 3.38 3.76
CA GLN A 221 28.90 4.10 4.97
C GLN A 221 29.22 5.61 4.92
N GLN A 222 30.17 6.02 4.07
CA GLN A 222 30.67 7.39 4.00
C GLN A 222 30.00 8.21 2.89
N ASP A 223 29.22 7.57 2.03
CA ASP A 223 28.44 8.16 0.95
C ASP A 223 29.27 8.83 -0.15
N ASP A 224 30.55 8.45 -0.21
CA ASP A 224 31.54 8.82 -1.21
C ASP A 224 31.58 7.84 -2.39
N HIS A 225 31.17 6.59 -2.18
CA HIS A 225 31.06 5.59 -3.26
C HIS A 225 29.71 4.88 -3.31
N CYS A 226 29.01 5.03 -4.44
CA CYS A 226 27.80 4.28 -4.78
C CYS A 226 28.01 3.39 -6.00
N SER A 227 27.65 2.12 -5.87
CA SER A 227 27.61 1.15 -6.96
C SER A 227 26.21 1.07 -7.57
N SER A 228 26.09 1.39 -8.85
CA SER A 228 24.82 1.33 -9.60
C SER A 228 24.38 -0.11 -9.87
N TRP A 229 23.17 -0.45 -9.45
CA TRP A 229 22.53 -1.75 -9.70
C TRP A 229 21.38 -1.64 -10.68
N GLY A 230 20.94 -0.43 -11.00
CA GLY A 230 19.83 -0.17 -11.90
C GLY A 230 19.38 1.29 -11.84
N THR A 231 18.28 1.57 -12.53
CA THR A 231 17.64 2.89 -12.55
C THR A 231 16.12 2.75 -12.54
N VAL A 232 15.44 3.79 -12.07
CA VAL A 232 14.02 3.98 -12.27
C VAL A 232 13.78 5.31 -12.99
N SER A 233 12.98 5.27 -14.06
CA SER A 233 12.47 6.44 -14.78
C SER A 233 11.06 6.75 -14.27
N LEU A 234 10.81 8.01 -13.99
CA LEU A 234 9.61 8.50 -13.32
C LEU A 234 9.00 9.66 -14.10
N ASP A 235 7.68 9.64 -14.27
CA ASP A 235 6.90 10.82 -14.65
C ASP A 235 6.47 11.59 -13.39
N ILE A 236 6.96 12.82 -13.28
CA ILE A 236 6.66 13.78 -12.19
C ILE A 236 6.00 15.07 -12.72
N SER A 237 5.37 14.99 -13.90
CA SER A 237 4.70 16.13 -14.54
C SER A 237 3.55 16.71 -13.72
N THR A 238 3.01 15.95 -12.75
CA THR A 238 1.92 16.36 -11.88
C THR A 238 2.28 16.17 -10.41
N PRO A 239 2.00 17.15 -9.53
CA PRO A 239 2.40 17.09 -8.12
C PRO A 239 1.70 16.01 -7.30
N ASN A 240 0.52 15.58 -7.74
CA ASN A 240 -0.29 14.65 -6.97
C ASN A 240 0.06 13.18 -7.24
N ILE A 241 0.74 12.87 -8.35
CA ILE A 241 1.07 11.49 -8.71
C ILE A 241 2.51 11.40 -9.24
N VAL A 242 3.26 10.43 -8.73
CA VAL A 242 4.51 9.96 -9.33
C VAL A 242 4.18 8.68 -10.09
N LYS A 243 4.60 8.57 -11.35
CA LYS A 243 4.40 7.32 -12.12
C LYS A 243 5.74 6.70 -12.45
N ILE A 244 5.86 5.39 -12.24
CA ILE A 244 7.03 4.64 -12.69
C ILE A 244 6.83 4.28 -14.17
N ASP A 245 7.63 4.89 -15.04
CA ASP A 245 7.60 4.61 -16.48
C ASP A 245 8.40 3.34 -16.81
N GLN A 246 9.59 3.23 -16.23
CA GLN A 246 10.51 2.14 -16.52
C GLN A 246 11.40 1.82 -15.32
N ILE A 247 11.64 0.53 -15.09
CA ILE A 247 12.63 0.04 -14.14
C ILE A 247 13.67 -0.75 -14.93
N ASN A 248 14.93 -0.37 -14.81
CA ASN A 248 16.04 -1.06 -15.44
C ASN A 248 16.94 -1.64 -14.38
N THR A 249 17.33 -2.91 -14.55
CA THR A 249 18.38 -3.52 -13.73
C THR A 249 19.67 -3.54 -14.54
N SER A 250 20.77 -3.07 -13.96
CA SER A 250 22.08 -3.11 -14.61
C SER A 250 22.57 -4.55 -14.74
N PRO A 251 23.46 -4.90 -15.68
CA PRO A 251 24.02 -6.25 -15.78
C PRO A 251 24.66 -6.75 -14.49
N LEU A 252 25.29 -5.85 -13.73
CA LEU A 252 25.84 -6.14 -12.40
C LEU A 252 24.71 -6.46 -11.41
N GLY A 253 23.63 -5.67 -11.38
CA GLY A 253 22.45 -5.94 -10.56
C GLY A 253 21.74 -7.24 -10.94
N ILE A 254 21.59 -7.53 -12.23
CA ILE A 254 20.93 -8.74 -12.79
C ILE A 254 21.58 -10.03 -12.29
N SER A 255 22.87 -9.99 -11.98
CA SER A 255 23.57 -11.15 -11.42
C SER A 255 23.06 -11.52 -10.02
N GLN A 256 22.46 -10.58 -9.29
CA GLN A 256 21.95 -10.76 -7.93
C GLN A 256 20.42 -10.77 -7.88
N CYS A 257 19.75 -9.81 -8.51
CA CYS A 257 18.29 -9.74 -8.56
C CYS A 257 17.79 -8.97 -9.80
N THR A 258 16.47 -8.97 -9.99
CA THR A 258 15.80 -8.11 -10.98
C THR A 258 14.86 -7.15 -10.26
N PHE A 259 15.00 -5.85 -10.50
CA PHE A 259 14.08 -4.88 -9.94
C PHE A 259 12.71 -4.96 -10.60
N LYS A 260 11.67 -4.93 -9.78
CA LYS A 260 10.27 -5.00 -10.21
C LYS A 260 9.43 -4.01 -9.40
N LYS A 261 8.40 -3.48 -10.03
CA LYS A 261 7.33 -2.74 -9.35
C LYS A 261 6.41 -3.75 -8.68
N LYS A 262 6.01 -3.46 -7.44
CA LYS A 262 5.00 -4.23 -6.71
C LYS A 262 3.64 -3.57 -6.90
N GLU A 263 2.87 -4.12 -7.82
CA GLU A 263 1.52 -3.61 -8.08
C GLU A 263 0.62 -3.68 -6.83
N PRO A 264 -0.28 -2.69 -6.64
CA PRO A 264 -0.56 -1.58 -7.56
C PRO A 264 0.29 -0.31 -7.34
N PHE A 265 1.08 -0.28 -6.27
CA PHE A 265 1.72 0.94 -5.75
C PHE A 265 3.15 1.14 -6.25
N ASN A 266 3.72 2.31 -6.01
CA ASN A 266 5.08 2.64 -6.39
C ASN A 266 6.13 2.09 -5.42
N THR A 267 5.94 0.85 -4.95
CA THR A 267 7.00 0.10 -4.26
C THR A 267 7.83 -0.66 -5.29
N ILE A 268 9.15 -0.51 -5.24
CA ILE A 268 10.11 -1.28 -6.00
C ILE A 268 10.73 -2.33 -5.08
N TYR A 269 10.89 -3.55 -5.58
CA TYR A 269 11.57 -4.62 -4.88
C TYR A 269 12.56 -5.35 -5.79
N CYS A 270 13.47 -6.06 -5.17
CA CYS A 270 14.54 -6.83 -5.79
C CYS A 270 14.13 -8.31 -5.77
N ASP A 271 13.82 -8.87 -6.94
CA ASP A 271 13.44 -10.28 -7.11
C ASP A 271 14.70 -11.13 -7.34
N PHE A 272 15.12 -11.84 -6.30
CA PHE A 272 16.37 -12.59 -6.30
C PHE A 272 16.31 -13.81 -7.21
N LYS A 273 17.43 -14.06 -7.88
CA LYS A 273 17.63 -15.34 -8.55
C LYS A 273 17.88 -16.39 -7.47
N LYS A 274 16.95 -17.35 -7.39
CA LYS A 274 17.11 -18.57 -6.57
C LYS A 274 18.16 -19.49 -7.18
#